data_AF-A0A2M7ZTU7-F1
#
_entry.id   AF-A0A2M7ZTU7-F1
#
_cell.length_a   1.000
_cell.length_b   1.000
_cell.length_c   1.000
_cell.angle_alpha   90.00
_cell.angle_beta   90.00
_cell.angle_gamma   90.00
#
_symmetry.space_group_name_H-M   'P 1'
#
loop_
_entity.id
_entity.type
_entity.pdbx_description
1 polymer ?
#
loop_
_entity_poly.entity_id
_entity_poly.type
_entity_poly.pdbx_seq_one_letter_code
_entity_poly.pdbx_strand_id
1 'polypeptide(L)'
;MTHEDINLLLEEYLDDTLDVDTALEIESHLSGCSDCSEYLYLLRVLKEKIILLPNKIEPETDLWLDVFKEINDVKKAAAVTEPIMIRDMGTSKLKVNKKEMRERERVKKSITKVLNKKIRTKKKITTTLVILLLCLTAAVICFYVNSLSENWEVKAVRGLPLLNNEKVLITADFDEGDILNTSTAGQTEISIPKAGKITASSNTIIKRIPGKYAVEFKKGTISASITSTQEKFKIIIPGANLADHSPGCGFKITSDTGYSLIEELTSWLKITGGGREVYLPSNYNCAVWESSGPGIPYFVNASSPFIDALQSFVFKRGSQTEISLIEANAAEYDVVSLWHLFQTAPEEFRLAIFNLIDKFVPPPTGSSQQELLALNKDMLMLWLKDIEKKY
;
A
#
# COMPACT_ATOMS: atom_id res chain seq x y z
N MET A 1 -22.03 -14.86 20.67
CA MET A 1 -21.77 -14.65 19.23
C MET A 1 -20.36 -15.08 18.87
N THR A 2 -20.13 -15.53 17.64
CA THR A 2 -18.76 -15.84 17.15
C THR A 2 -18.04 -14.56 16.71
N HIS A 3 -16.72 -14.62 16.51
CA HIS A 3 -15.94 -13.47 15.98
C HIS A 3 -16.45 -13.01 14.61
N GLU A 4 -16.89 -13.94 13.77
CA GLU A 4 -17.38 -13.63 12.42
C GLU A 4 -18.74 -12.92 12.46
N ASP A 5 -19.63 -13.34 13.37
CA ASP A 5 -20.92 -12.67 13.60
C ASP A 5 -20.71 -11.23 14.10
N ILE A 6 -19.73 -11.02 14.98
CA ILE A 6 -19.44 -9.69 15.54
C ILE A 6 -18.84 -8.79 14.48
N ASN A 7 -17.87 -9.26 13.71
CA ASN A 7 -17.26 -8.46 12.65
C ASN A 7 -18.27 -7.94 11.61
N LEU A 8 -19.34 -8.70 11.35
CA LEU A 8 -20.44 -8.28 10.47
C LEU A 8 -21.33 -7.17 11.08
N LEU A 9 -21.42 -7.11 12.40
CA LEU A 9 -22.33 -6.19 13.13
C LEU A 9 -21.62 -4.97 13.71
N LEU A 10 -20.28 -4.90 13.66
CA LEU A 10 -19.53 -3.79 14.24
C LEU A 10 -19.76 -2.44 13.54
N GLU A 11 -20.08 -2.44 12.24
CA GLU A 11 -20.45 -1.21 11.52
C GLU A 11 -21.81 -0.67 12.01
N GLU A 12 -22.81 -1.55 12.11
CA GLU A 12 -24.15 -1.21 12.63
C GLU A 12 -24.09 -0.78 14.11
N TYR A 13 -23.22 -1.42 14.90
CA TYR A 13 -22.90 -1.05 16.28
C TYR A 13 -22.26 0.34 16.36
N LEU A 14 -21.37 0.69 15.44
CA LEU A 14 -20.72 2.02 15.39
C LEU A 14 -21.63 3.16 14.93
N ASP A 15 -22.70 2.82 14.23
CA ASP A 15 -23.71 3.75 13.76
C ASP A 15 -24.90 3.87 14.73
N ASP A 16 -24.84 3.18 15.88
CA ASP A 16 -25.92 3.09 16.88
C ASP A 16 -27.25 2.61 16.25
N THR A 17 -27.19 1.71 15.27
CA THR A 17 -28.36 1.21 14.52
C THR A 17 -28.87 -0.15 14.98
N LEU A 18 -28.12 -0.82 15.88
CA LEU A 18 -28.50 -2.10 16.47
C LEU A 18 -29.56 -1.97 17.55
N ASP A 19 -30.32 -3.05 17.77
CA ASP A 19 -31.20 -3.15 18.92
C ASP A 19 -30.40 -3.33 20.23
N VAL A 20 -31.04 -2.98 21.35
CA VAL A 20 -30.40 -2.92 22.68
C VAL A 20 -29.88 -4.29 23.12
N ASP A 21 -30.58 -5.38 22.79
CA ASP A 21 -30.18 -6.72 23.22
C ASP A 21 -28.93 -7.18 22.45
N THR A 22 -28.89 -6.95 21.13
CA THR A 22 -27.72 -7.24 20.29
C THR A 22 -26.50 -6.39 20.66
N ALA A 23 -26.69 -5.10 20.97
CA ALA A 23 -25.60 -4.23 21.38
C ALA A 23 -24.94 -4.69 22.69
N LEU A 24 -25.72 -5.17 23.67
CA LEU A 24 -25.20 -5.71 24.93
C LEU A 24 -24.43 -7.01 24.73
N GLU A 25 -24.86 -7.88 23.81
CA GLU A 25 -24.10 -9.10 23.46
C GLU A 25 -22.75 -8.77 22.83
N ILE A 26 -22.70 -7.74 21.97
CA ILE A 26 -21.46 -7.23 21.37
C ILE A 26 -20.55 -6.64 22.44
N GLU A 27 -21.05 -5.79 23.34
CA GLU A 27 -20.25 -5.23 24.45
C GLU A 27 -19.64 -6.31 25.35
N SER A 28 -20.44 -7.33 25.68
CA SER A 28 -19.98 -8.47 26.47
C SER A 28 -18.81 -9.19 25.79
N HIS A 29 -18.89 -9.42 24.48
CA HIS A 29 -17.81 -10.05 23.74
C HIS A 29 -16.58 -9.14 23.59
N LEU A 30 -16.76 -7.86 23.27
CA LEU A 30 -15.68 -6.89 23.12
C LEU A 30 -14.87 -6.71 24.41
N SER A 31 -15.51 -6.88 25.58
CA SER A 31 -14.82 -6.84 26.88
C SER A 31 -13.86 -8.02 27.10
N GLY A 32 -14.07 -9.14 26.41
CA GLY A 32 -13.29 -10.38 26.57
C GLY A 32 -12.43 -10.75 25.36
N CYS A 33 -12.54 -10.03 24.25
CA CYS A 33 -11.85 -10.34 23.00
C CYS A 33 -11.00 -9.15 22.51
N SER A 34 -9.68 -9.33 22.56
CA SER A 34 -8.71 -8.35 22.03
C SER A 34 -8.93 -8.05 20.55
N ASP A 35 -9.09 -9.09 19.73
CA ASP A 35 -9.07 -8.98 18.28
C ASP A 35 -10.27 -8.18 17.73
N CYS A 36 -11.48 -8.44 18.26
CA CYS A 36 -12.67 -7.69 17.89
C CYS A 36 -12.65 -6.26 18.46
N SER A 37 -12.05 -6.04 19.63
CA SER A 37 -11.88 -4.70 20.20
C SER A 37 -10.91 -3.82 19.40
N GLU A 38 -9.83 -4.42 18.90
CA GLU A 38 -8.85 -3.76 18.02
C GLU A 38 -9.48 -3.42 16.67
N TYR A 39 -10.25 -4.34 16.09
CA TYR A 39 -10.97 -4.09 14.85
C TYR A 39 -12.01 -2.96 14.98
N LEU A 40 -12.76 -2.91 16.09
CA LEU A 40 -13.67 -1.81 16.40
C LEU A 40 -12.94 -0.47 16.51
N TYR A 41 -11.75 -0.45 17.13
CA TYR A 41 -10.92 0.74 17.22
C TYR A 41 -10.48 1.25 15.83
N LEU A 42 -10.02 0.35 14.96
CA LEU A 42 -9.64 0.70 13.59
C LEU A 42 -10.81 1.30 12.80
N LEU A 43 -12.01 0.74 12.93
CA LEU A 43 -13.22 1.27 12.29
C LEU A 43 -13.56 2.68 12.80
N ARG A 44 -13.39 2.98 14.10
CA ARG A 44 -13.57 4.33 14.66
C ARG A 44 -12.60 5.33 14.05
N VAL A 45 -11.31 4.99 14.00
CA VAL A 45 -10.25 5.84 13.43
C VAL A 45 -10.52 6.09 11.93
N LEU A 46 -10.98 5.07 11.20
CA LEU A 46 -11.34 5.21 9.80
C LEU A 46 -12.52 6.17 9.62
N LYS A 47 -13.57 6.04 10.42
CA LYS A 47 -14.76 6.91 10.39
C LYS A 47 -14.41 8.37 10.66
N GLU A 48 -13.55 8.63 11.65
CA GLU A 48 -13.04 9.98 11.92
C GLU A 48 -12.26 10.56 10.74
N LYS A 49 -11.40 9.76 10.09
CA LYS A 49 -10.65 10.19 8.91
C LYS A 49 -11.55 10.47 7.71
N ILE A 50 -12.61 9.67 7.50
CA ILE A 50 -13.58 9.89 6.42
C ILE A 50 -14.33 11.21 6.61
N ILE A 51 -14.71 11.57 7.85
CA ILE A 51 -15.37 12.85 8.16
C ILE A 51 -14.46 14.04 7.82
N LEU A 52 -13.14 13.87 7.92
CA LEU A 52 -12.15 14.90 7.60
C LEU A 52 -11.85 15.02 6.09
N LEU A 53 -12.34 14.09 5.26
CA LEU A 53 -12.14 14.17 3.82
C LEU A 53 -13.01 15.29 3.23
N PRO A 54 -12.46 16.12 2.32
CA PRO A 54 -13.25 17.15 1.66
C PRO A 54 -14.34 16.50 0.79
N ASN A 55 -15.61 16.84 1.05
CA ASN A 55 -16.77 16.37 0.29
C ASN A 55 -16.76 16.79 -1.19
N LYS A 56 -15.84 17.68 -1.57
CA LYS A 56 -15.69 18.17 -2.94
C LYS A 56 -14.21 18.43 -3.22
N ILE A 57 -13.62 17.61 -4.07
CA ILE A 57 -12.30 17.86 -4.65
C ILE A 57 -12.58 18.61 -5.95
N GLU A 58 -12.38 19.94 -5.96
CA GLU A 58 -12.36 20.69 -7.21
C GLU A 58 -10.98 20.54 -7.84
N PRO A 59 -10.86 19.85 -8.99
CA PRO A 59 -9.56 19.71 -9.66
C PRO A 59 -9.07 21.08 -10.15
N GLU A 60 -7.74 21.31 -10.10
CA GLU A 60 -7.11 22.57 -10.51
C GLU A 60 -7.38 22.94 -11.98
N THR A 61 -7.79 21.98 -12.81
CA THR A 61 -8.13 22.16 -14.21
C THR A 61 -9.45 21.48 -14.55
N ASP A 62 -10.20 22.07 -15.48
CA ASP A 62 -11.45 21.51 -15.99
C ASP A 62 -11.14 20.31 -16.90
N LEU A 63 -11.00 19.13 -16.28
CA LEU A 63 -10.74 17.86 -16.95
C LEU A 63 -11.84 17.47 -17.95
N TRP A 64 -13.03 18.08 -17.86
CA TRP A 64 -14.11 17.78 -18.79
C TRP A 64 -13.79 18.24 -20.21
N LEU A 65 -13.04 19.34 -20.38
CA LEU A 65 -12.66 19.83 -21.71
C LEU A 65 -11.80 18.81 -22.48
N ASP A 66 -10.82 18.21 -21.80
CA ASP A 66 -9.93 17.22 -22.41
C ASP A 66 -10.67 15.91 -22.69
N VAL A 67 -11.54 15.48 -21.78
CA VAL A 67 -12.40 14.30 -21.96
C VAL A 67 -13.38 14.49 -23.13
N PHE A 68 -14.01 15.67 -23.25
CA PHE A 68 -14.92 15.97 -24.37
C PHE A 68 -14.19 16.02 -25.71
N LYS A 69 -12.94 16.48 -25.73
CA LYS A 69 -12.09 16.51 -26.92
C LYS A 69 -11.74 15.09 -27.38
N GLU A 70 -11.25 14.25 -26.47
CA GLU A 70 -10.93 12.84 -26.73
C GLU A 70 -12.16 12.05 -27.25
N ILE A 71 -13.31 12.19 -26.60
CA ILE A 71 -14.55 11.49 -27.01
C ILE A 71 -15.00 11.93 -28.42
N ASN A 72 -14.88 13.21 -28.74
CA ASN A 72 -15.24 13.73 -30.06
C ASN A 72 -14.26 13.29 -31.15
N ASP A 73 -12.98 13.19 -30.83
CA ASP A 73 -11.96 12.72 -31.76
C ASP A 73 -12.12 11.22 -32.07
N VAL A 74 -12.49 10.41 -31.07
CA VAL A 74 -12.88 9.00 -31.26
C VAL A 74 -14.17 8.87 -32.10
N LYS A 75 -15.19 9.71 -31.87
CA LYS A 75 -16.41 9.72 -32.69
C LYS A 75 -16.15 10.13 -34.13
N LYS A 76 -15.26 11.10 -34.37
CA LYS A 76 -14.84 11.51 -35.71
C LYS A 76 -14.06 10.40 -36.41
N ALA A 77 -13.19 9.68 -35.69
CA ALA A 77 -12.48 8.53 -36.23
C ALA A 77 -13.43 7.36 -36.61
N ALA A 78 -14.50 7.13 -35.83
CA ALA A 78 -15.49 6.10 -36.11
C ALA A 78 -16.43 6.44 -37.29
N ALA A 79 -16.62 7.72 -37.61
CA ALA A 79 -17.50 8.17 -38.68
C ALA A 79 -16.87 8.11 -40.10
N VAL A 80 -15.61 7.71 -40.23
CA VAL A 80 -14.85 7.67 -41.50
C VAL A 80 -14.88 6.29 -42.20
N THR A 81 -15.48 5.26 -41.57
CA THR A 81 -15.68 3.94 -42.20
C THR A 81 -17.05 3.83 -42.89
N GLU A 82 -17.02 3.67 -44.22
CA GLU A 82 -18.16 3.65 -45.14
C GLU A 82 -19.26 2.58 -44.83
N PRO A 83 -20.51 2.82 -45.26
CA PRO A 83 -21.63 1.90 -45.06
C PRO A 83 -21.62 0.72 -46.04
N ILE A 84 -21.78 -0.49 -45.49
CA ILE A 84 -21.98 -1.74 -46.24
C ILE A 84 -23.37 -1.73 -46.88
N MET A 85 -23.44 -1.83 -48.21
CA MET A 85 -24.67 -2.02 -48.97
C MET A 85 -25.25 -3.43 -48.80
N ILE A 86 -26.57 -3.52 -48.55
CA ILE A 86 -27.34 -4.76 -48.72
C ILE A 86 -28.33 -4.53 -49.87
N ARG A 87 -28.28 -5.41 -50.86
CA ARG A 87 -29.10 -5.38 -52.10
C ARG A 87 -30.33 -6.28 -51.94
N ASP A 88 -31.41 -5.81 -52.55
CA ASP A 88 -32.80 -6.30 -52.59
C ASP A 88 -33.04 -7.79 -52.87
N MET A 89 -34.19 -8.28 -52.40
CA MET A 89 -35.11 -9.03 -53.27
C MET A 89 -36.56 -8.88 -52.79
N GLY A 90 -37.40 -8.26 -53.63
CA GLY A 90 -38.80 -8.02 -53.35
C GLY A 90 -39.71 -9.23 -53.54
N THR A 91 -41.00 -9.05 -53.23
CA THR A 91 -42.12 -9.63 -54.00
C THR A 91 -43.47 -9.02 -53.56
N SER A 92 -44.16 -8.51 -54.58
CA SER A 92 -45.61 -8.49 -54.83
C SER A 92 -46.63 -8.30 -53.69
N LYS A 93 -47.41 -7.22 -53.87
CA LYS A 93 -48.71 -6.95 -53.24
C LYS A 93 -49.72 -8.09 -53.44
N LEU A 94 -50.54 -8.38 -52.42
CA LEU A 94 -51.93 -8.80 -52.58
C LEU A 94 -52.75 -8.34 -51.36
N LYS A 95 -53.88 -7.69 -51.63
CA LYS A 95 -54.85 -7.16 -50.67
C LYS A 95 -55.89 -8.23 -50.28
N VAL A 96 -56.69 -7.90 -49.25
CA VAL A 96 -58.05 -8.42 -48.91
C VAL A 96 -58.00 -9.69 -48.03
N ASN A 97 -58.82 -9.97 -46.99
CA ASN A 97 -60.02 -9.36 -46.42
C ASN A 97 -60.15 -9.68 -44.91
N LYS A 98 -60.85 -8.83 -44.17
CA LYS A 98 -61.37 -9.10 -42.81
C LYS A 98 -62.53 -10.10 -42.87
N LYS A 99 -62.30 -11.42 -42.93
CA LYS A 99 -63.36 -12.41 -42.61
C LYS A 99 -62.94 -13.87 -42.39
N GLU A 100 -61.73 -14.16 -41.89
CA GLU A 100 -61.34 -15.53 -41.51
C GLU A 100 -60.68 -15.61 -40.12
N MET A 101 -61.05 -14.68 -39.23
CA MET A 101 -60.58 -14.61 -37.84
C MET A 101 -61.38 -15.50 -36.88
N ARG A 102 -62.26 -16.40 -37.35
CA ARG A 102 -63.12 -17.19 -36.45
C ARG A 102 -63.16 -18.70 -36.65
N GLU A 103 -62.40 -19.26 -37.58
CA GLU A 103 -62.41 -20.71 -37.83
C GLU A 103 -61.05 -21.43 -37.74
N ARG A 104 -59.94 -20.69 -37.61
CA ARG A 104 -58.60 -21.27 -37.40
C ARG A 104 -58.22 -21.53 -35.94
N GLU A 105 -59.14 -21.37 -34.99
CA GLU A 105 -58.88 -21.62 -33.56
C GLU A 105 -59.18 -23.06 -33.10
N ARG A 106 -59.92 -23.86 -33.87
CA ARG A 106 -60.27 -25.24 -33.45
C ARG A 106 -59.35 -26.33 -34.01
N VAL A 107 -58.47 -26.02 -34.96
CA VAL A 107 -57.48 -27.00 -35.50
C VAL A 107 -56.05 -26.74 -34.97
N LYS A 108 -55.77 -25.60 -34.31
CA LYS A 108 -54.46 -25.30 -33.71
C LYS A 108 -54.16 -26.02 -32.39
N LYS A 109 -55.13 -26.74 -31.81
CA LYS A 109 -54.97 -27.41 -30.50
C LYS A 109 -54.42 -28.84 -30.56
N SER A 110 -54.22 -29.45 -31.73
CA SER A 110 -53.62 -30.79 -31.84
C SER A 110 -52.19 -30.82 -32.39
N ILE A 111 -51.70 -29.77 -33.06
CA ILE A 111 -50.31 -29.72 -33.59
C ILE A 111 -49.31 -29.11 -32.58
N THR A 112 -49.80 -28.36 -31.58
CA THR A 112 -48.95 -27.63 -30.61
C THR A 112 -48.33 -28.49 -29.51
N LYS A 113 -48.71 -29.77 -29.36
CA LYS A 113 -48.09 -30.67 -28.35
C LYS A 113 -46.84 -31.40 -28.84
N VAL A 114 -46.60 -31.52 -30.15
CA VAL A 114 -45.43 -32.25 -30.68
C VAL A 114 -44.24 -31.34 -31.01
N LEU A 115 -44.48 -30.07 -31.39
CA LEU A 115 -43.40 -29.11 -31.68
C LEU A 115 -42.75 -28.50 -30.41
N ASN A 116 -43.45 -28.49 -29.27
CA ASN A 116 -42.93 -27.88 -28.04
C ASN A 116 -41.94 -28.77 -27.26
N LYS A 117 -41.78 -30.04 -27.65
CA LYS A 117 -40.76 -30.93 -27.06
C LYS A 117 -39.37 -30.74 -27.71
N LYS A 118 -39.30 -30.26 -28.96
CA LYS A 118 -38.03 -29.99 -29.69
C LYS A 118 -37.45 -28.59 -29.45
N ILE A 119 -38.26 -27.61 -29.02
CA ILE A 119 -37.81 -26.22 -28.79
C ILE A 119 -37.29 -26.03 -27.34
N ARG A 120 -37.79 -26.82 -26.38
CA ARG A 120 -37.36 -26.76 -24.97
C ARG A 120 -35.97 -27.36 -24.74
N THR A 121 -35.52 -28.28 -25.58
CA THR A 121 -34.15 -28.83 -25.56
C THR A 121 -33.14 -27.90 -26.26
N LYS A 122 -33.51 -27.24 -27.37
CA LYS A 122 -32.60 -26.27 -28.03
C LYS A 122 -32.33 -25.01 -27.19
N LYS A 123 -33.33 -24.47 -26.47
CA LYS A 123 -33.11 -23.29 -25.60
C LYS A 123 -32.21 -23.59 -24.39
N LYS A 124 -32.27 -24.81 -23.82
CA LYS A 124 -31.39 -25.21 -22.71
C LYS A 124 -29.93 -25.35 -23.17
N ILE A 125 -29.69 -25.90 -24.36
CA ILE A 125 -28.35 -26.09 -24.92
C ILE A 125 -27.69 -24.74 -25.25
N THR A 126 -28.45 -23.76 -25.77
CA THR A 126 -27.91 -22.43 -26.07
C THR A 126 -27.58 -21.63 -24.81
N THR A 127 -28.37 -21.72 -23.74
CA THR A 127 -28.05 -21.06 -22.47
C THR A 127 -26.85 -21.67 -21.76
N THR A 128 -26.70 -23.01 -21.77
CA THR A 128 -25.52 -23.66 -21.17
C THR A 128 -24.24 -23.34 -21.92
N LEU A 129 -24.28 -23.21 -23.25
CA LEU A 129 -23.12 -22.82 -24.05
C LEU A 129 -22.69 -21.38 -23.78
N VAL A 130 -23.64 -20.44 -23.62
CA VAL A 130 -23.34 -19.05 -23.31
C VAL A 130 -22.75 -18.90 -21.90
N ILE A 131 -23.29 -19.63 -20.90
CA ILE A 131 -22.74 -19.63 -19.54
C ILE A 131 -21.33 -20.24 -19.54
N LEU A 132 -21.13 -21.36 -20.24
CA LEU A 132 -19.81 -21.98 -20.36
C LEU A 132 -18.80 -21.03 -21.01
N LEU A 133 -19.18 -20.31 -22.07
CA LEU A 133 -18.33 -19.33 -22.74
C LEU A 133 -17.98 -18.16 -21.79
N LEU A 134 -18.95 -17.64 -21.04
CA LEU A 134 -18.75 -16.59 -20.04
C LEU A 134 -17.82 -17.04 -18.91
N CYS A 135 -18.00 -18.26 -18.40
CA CYS A 135 -17.10 -18.86 -17.41
C CYS A 135 -15.70 -19.07 -17.96
N LEU A 136 -15.56 -19.46 -19.23
CA LEU A 136 -14.26 -19.68 -19.86
C LEU A 136 -13.55 -18.35 -20.13
N THR A 137 -14.27 -17.30 -20.53
CA THR A 137 -13.71 -15.95 -20.61
C THR A 137 -13.34 -15.41 -19.24
N ALA A 138 -14.16 -15.62 -18.21
CA ALA A 138 -13.84 -15.20 -16.84
C ALA A 138 -12.64 -15.99 -16.28
N ALA A 139 -12.52 -17.28 -16.60
CA ALA A 139 -11.38 -18.11 -16.23
C ALA A 139 -10.11 -17.68 -16.97
N VAL A 140 -10.19 -17.33 -18.25
CA VAL A 140 -9.05 -16.79 -19.02
C VAL A 140 -8.66 -15.41 -18.51
N ILE A 141 -9.62 -14.54 -18.18
CA ILE A 141 -9.36 -13.22 -17.58
C ILE A 141 -8.74 -13.40 -16.18
N CYS A 142 -9.30 -14.24 -15.32
CA CYS A 142 -8.70 -14.55 -14.02
C CYS A 142 -7.33 -15.18 -14.16
N PHE A 143 -7.12 -16.07 -15.13
CA PHE A 143 -5.80 -16.67 -15.39
C PHE A 143 -4.82 -15.63 -15.90
N TYR A 144 -5.21 -14.75 -16.83
CA TYR A 144 -4.38 -13.65 -17.31
C TYR A 144 -4.05 -12.66 -16.19
N VAL A 145 -5.01 -12.36 -15.31
CA VAL A 145 -4.84 -11.45 -14.17
C VAL A 145 -3.98 -12.10 -13.08
N ASN A 146 -4.11 -13.41 -12.83
CA ASN A 146 -3.22 -14.14 -11.92
C ASN A 146 -1.84 -14.42 -12.54
N SER A 147 -1.73 -14.43 -13.86
CA SER A 147 -0.47 -14.54 -14.59
C SER A 147 0.14 -13.17 -14.92
N LEU A 148 -0.39 -12.08 -14.34
CA LEU A 148 0.28 -10.77 -14.37
C LEU A 148 1.55 -10.88 -13.50
N SER A 149 2.61 -11.25 -14.23
CA SER A 149 4.03 -11.26 -13.94
C SER A 149 4.50 -11.94 -12.65
N GLU A 150 5.15 -13.11 -12.80
CA GLU A 150 6.12 -13.60 -11.79
C GLU A 150 7.42 -12.78 -11.80
N ASN A 151 7.61 -11.96 -12.84
CA ASN A 151 8.78 -11.14 -13.06
C ASN A 151 8.51 -9.69 -12.65
N TRP A 152 9.55 -9.02 -12.21
CA TRP A 152 9.46 -7.59 -11.92
C TRP A 152 9.26 -6.83 -13.23
N GLU A 153 8.43 -5.78 -13.19
CA GLU A 153 8.10 -5.00 -14.38
C GLU A 153 8.35 -3.51 -14.09
N VAL A 154 9.01 -2.83 -15.02
CA VAL A 154 9.12 -1.38 -15.06
C VAL A 154 8.04 -0.83 -15.97
N LYS A 155 7.25 0.13 -15.49
CA LYS A 155 6.27 0.88 -16.26
C LYS A 155 6.62 2.36 -16.33
N ALA A 156 6.76 2.87 -17.54
CA ALA A 156 6.90 4.31 -17.77
C ALA A 156 5.57 5.01 -17.50
N VAL A 157 5.51 5.85 -16.45
CA VAL A 157 4.31 6.64 -16.11
C VAL A 157 4.43 8.02 -16.73
N ARG A 158 5.58 8.68 -16.55
CA ARG A 158 5.89 9.98 -17.13
C ARG A 158 7.35 10.02 -17.58
N GLY A 159 7.59 10.61 -18.75
CA GLY A 159 8.93 10.65 -19.34
C GLY A 159 9.36 9.30 -19.92
N LEU A 160 10.64 9.21 -20.30
CA LEU A 160 11.22 8.03 -20.93
C LEU A 160 12.38 7.54 -20.04
N PRO A 161 12.11 6.65 -19.07
CA PRO A 161 13.18 6.07 -18.27
C PRO A 161 14.07 5.19 -19.14
N LEU A 162 15.33 5.05 -18.73
CA LEU A 162 16.32 4.22 -19.38
C LEU A 162 16.55 2.98 -18.54
N LEU A 163 16.27 1.82 -19.09
CA LEU A 163 16.63 0.53 -18.53
C LEU A 163 17.87 0.01 -19.27
N ASN A 164 18.99 -0.18 -18.58
CA ASN A 164 20.27 -0.58 -19.20
C ASN A 164 20.69 0.32 -20.38
N ASN A 165 20.39 1.63 -20.29
CA ASN A 165 20.57 2.66 -21.32
C ASN A 165 19.61 2.59 -22.52
N GLU A 166 18.63 1.69 -22.52
CA GLU A 166 17.56 1.62 -23.52
C GLU A 166 16.28 2.27 -23.02
N LYS A 167 15.55 2.96 -23.90
CA LYS A 167 14.33 3.67 -23.52
C LYS A 167 13.18 2.69 -23.31
N VAL A 168 12.52 2.77 -22.15
CA VAL A 168 11.24 2.08 -21.92
C VAL A 168 10.11 2.98 -22.37
N LEU A 169 9.33 2.53 -23.36
CA LEU A 169 8.21 3.30 -23.92
C LEU A 169 6.92 3.12 -23.12
N ILE A 170 6.63 1.89 -22.67
CA ILE A 170 5.40 1.55 -21.94
C ILE A 170 5.77 0.68 -20.74
N THR A 171 6.18 -0.56 -20.99
CA THR A 171 6.68 -1.47 -19.95
C THR A 171 7.92 -2.23 -20.42
N ALA A 172 8.69 -2.76 -19.48
CA ALA A 172 9.83 -3.65 -19.71
C ALA A 172 10.03 -4.57 -18.49
N ASP A 173 10.55 -5.77 -18.69
CA ASP A 173 10.97 -6.65 -17.60
C ASP A 173 12.14 -6.02 -16.82
N PHE A 174 12.23 -6.28 -15.51
CA PHE A 174 13.30 -5.79 -14.64
C PHE A 174 14.07 -6.94 -14.00
N ASP A 175 15.05 -7.46 -14.73
CA ASP A 175 15.77 -8.67 -14.37
C ASP A 175 16.95 -8.38 -13.44
N GLU A 176 17.45 -9.43 -12.78
CA GLU A 176 18.62 -9.29 -11.90
C GLU A 176 19.85 -8.74 -12.65
N GLY A 177 20.44 -7.68 -12.11
CA GLY A 177 21.56 -6.97 -12.73
C GLY A 177 21.14 -5.68 -13.45
N ASP A 178 19.87 -5.55 -13.80
CA ASP A 178 19.36 -4.40 -14.54
C ASP A 178 19.46 -3.09 -13.76
N ILE A 179 19.70 -2.00 -14.50
CA ILE A 179 19.81 -0.66 -13.94
C ILE A 179 18.77 0.25 -14.59
N LEU A 180 17.86 0.76 -13.78
CA LEU A 180 16.86 1.75 -14.13
C LEU A 180 17.38 3.15 -13.81
N ASN A 181 17.31 4.06 -14.78
CA ASN A 181 17.60 5.47 -14.65
C ASN A 181 16.40 6.31 -15.10
N THR A 182 15.86 7.17 -14.24
CA THR A 182 14.79 8.09 -14.62
C THR A 182 15.34 9.45 -15.04
N SER A 183 14.64 10.15 -15.93
CA SER A 183 15.03 11.48 -16.42
C SER A 183 14.65 12.60 -15.44
N THR A 184 15.01 13.85 -15.76
CA THR A 184 14.80 15.03 -14.91
C THR A 184 13.34 15.39 -14.63
N ALA A 185 12.40 14.90 -15.42
CA ALA A 185 10.96 15.09 -15.24
C ALA A 185 10.18 13.76 -15.26
N GLY A 186 10.88 12.65 -15.03
CA GLY A 186 10.35 11.29 -15.17
C GLY A 186 9.69 10.76 -13.91
N GLN A 187 8.69 9.90 -14.11
CA GLN A 187 8.11 9.05 -13.07
C GLN A 187 7.97 7.65 -13.63
N THR A 188 8.38 6.66 -12.84
CA THR A 188 8.40 5.26 -13.25
C THR A 188 7.90 4.41 -12.10
N GLU A 189 7.04 3.46 -12.40
CA GLU A 189 6.55 2.48 -11.43
C GLU A 189 7.26 1.16 -11.67
N ILE A 190 7.75 0.54 -10.60
CA ILE A 190 8.32 -0.81 -10.60
C ILE A 190 7.33 -1.69 -9.86
N SER A 191 6.72 -2.63 -10.57
CA SER A 191 5.83 -3.64 -10.01
C SER A 191 6.67 -4.80 -9.48
N ILE A 192 6.46 -5.16 -8.22
CA ILE A 192 7.13 -6.27 -7.55
C ILE A 192 6.11 -7.40 -7.35
N PRO A 193 6.29 -8.54 -8.05
CA PRO A 193 5.37 -9.67 -7.99
C PRO A 193 5.07 -10.10 -6.55
N LYS A 194 3.78 -10.13 -6.19
CA LYS A 194 3.29 -10.60 -4.88
C LYS A 194 3.87 -9.83 -3.67
N ALA A 195 4.51 -8.69 -3.90
CA ALA A 195 5.15 -7.92 -2.84
C ALA A 195 4.75 -6.44 -2.82
N GLY A 196 4.41 -5.83 -3.95
CA GLY A 196 3.98 -4.44 -3.98
C GLY A 196 4.62 -3.65 -5.10
N LYS A 197 4.96 -2.39 -4.85
CA LYS A 197 5.50 -1.49 -5.88
C LYS A 197 6.44 -0.43 -5.35
N ILE A 198 7.32 0.04 -6.24
CA ILE A 198 8.19 1.19 -6.01
C ILE A 198 7.92 2.24 -7.08
N THR A 199 7.61 3.46 -6.66
CA THR A 199 7.53 4.62 -7.55
C THR A 199 8.86 5.36 -7.50
N ALA A 200 9.58 5.39 -8.62
CA ALA A 200 10.79 6.18 -8.82
C ALA A 200 10.45 7.54 -9.44
N SER A 201 10.84 8.61 -8.76
CA SER A 201 10.70 10.00 -9.24
C SER A 201 11.86 10.38 -10.16
N SER A 202 11.95 11.65 -10.55
CA SER A 202 13.02 12.17 -11.41
C SER A 202 14.44 11.91 -10.89
N ASN A 203 15.40 11.78 -11.81
CA ASN A 203 16.84 11.62 -11.52
C ASN A 203 17.19 10.45 -10.58
N THR A 204 16.39 9.39 -10.62
CA THR A 204 16.51 8.22 -9.76
C THR A 204 17.32 7.13 -10.43
N ILE A 205 18.19 6.46 -9.66
CA ILE A 205 18.94 5.27 -10.08
C ILE A 205 18.61 4.12 -9.15
N ILE A 206 18.06 3.04 -9.71
CA ILE A 206 17.76 1.79 -9.01
C ILE A 206 18.37 0.65 -9.80
N LYS A 207 18.99 -0.29 -9.09
CA LYS A 207 19.52 -1.52 -9.67
C LYS A 207 18.81 -2.72 -9.05
N ARG A 208 18.42 -3.69 -9.88
CA ARG A 208 17.99 -4.99 -9.41
C ARG A 208 19.20 -5.82 -9.00
N ILE A 209 19.22 -6.31 -7.77
CA ILE A 209 20.31 -7.13 -7.23
C ILE A 209 19.84 -8.56 -6.96
N PRO A 210 20.74 -9.54 -6.82
CA PRO A 210 20.33 -10.92 -6.56
C PRO A 210 19.41 -11.08 -5.35
N GLY A 211 18.38 -11.92 -5.50
CA GLY A 211 17.41 -12.23 -4.45
C GLY A 211 15.99 -11.80 -4.83
N LYS A 212 14.97 -12.46 -4.30
CA LYS A 212 13.58 -12.33 -4.76
C LYS A 212 13.00 -10.92 -4.66
N TYR A 213 13.31 -10.23 -3.56
CA TYR A 213 12.73 -8.95 -3.14
C TYR A 213 13.81 -7.91 -2.82
N ALA A 214 14.81 -7.75 -3.71
CA ALA A 214 16.01 -6.99 -3.41
C ALA A 214 16.40 -5.94 -4.47
N VAL A 215 16.63 -4.70 -4.05
CA VAL A 215 17.12 -3.62 -4.91
C VAL A 215 18.24 -2.83 -4.26
N GLU A 216 19.08 -2.22 -5.08
CA GLU A 216 20.05 -1.20 -4.67
C GLU A 216 19.57 0.15 -5.21
N PHE A 217 19.30 1.10 -4.33
CA PHE A 217 18.90 2.46 -4.66
C PHE A 217 20.08 3.41 -4.42
N LYS A 218 20.53 4.11 -5.47
CA LYS A 218 21.76 4.91 -5.41
C LYS A 218 21.54 6.39 -5.19
N LYS A 219 20.51 6.97 -5.83
CA LYS A 219 20.20 8.41 -5.76
C LYS A 219 18.79 8.70 -6.27
N GLY A 220 18.28 9.88 -5.95
CA GLY A 220 16.97 10.39 -6.40
C GLY A 220 15.92 10.30 -5.32
N THR A 221 14.67 10.04 -5.70
CA THR A 221 13.57 9.85 -4.74
C THR A 221 12.72 8.66 -5.14
N ILE A 222 12.51 7.75 -4.17
CA ILE A 222 11.61 6.62 -4.32
C ILE A 222 10.53 6.63 -3.25
N SER A 223 9.37 6.09 -3.58
CA SER A 223 8.32 5.75 -2.62
C SER A 223 7.93 4.29 -2.82
N ALA A 224 8.09 3.48 -1.78
CA ALA A 224 7.76 2.07 -1.80
C ALA A 224 6.46 1.83 -1.03
N SER A 225 5.62 0.94 -1.55
CA SER A 225 4.47 0.38 -0.86
C SER A 225 4.53 -1.12 -1.01
N ILE A 226 4.95 -1.78 0.06
CA ILE A 226 5.26 -3.20 0.11
C ILE A 226 4.24 -3.87 1.01
N THR A 227 3.49 -4.82 0.46
CA THR A 227 2.59 -5.68 1.22
C THR A 227 3.38 -6.71 2.01
N SER A 228 2.80 -7.22 3.09
CA SER A 228 3.38 -8.35 3.82
C SER A 228 3.65 -9.52 2.88
N THR A 229 4.91 -9.96 2.82
CA THR A 229 5.32 -11.14 2.05
C THR A 229 5.98 -12.17 2.96
N GLN A 230 6.10 -13.42 2.49
CA GLN A 230 6.82 -14.48 3.20
C GLN A 230 8.31 -14.19 3.39
N GLU A 231 8.91 -13.36 2.53
CA GLU A 231 10.32 -13.00 2.57
C GLU A 231 10.48 -11.49 2.79
N LYS A 232 11.51 -11.07 3.52
CA LYS A 232 11.73 -9.65 3.79
C LYS A 232 12.13 -8.92 2.50
N PHE A 233 11.46 -7.83 2.20
CA PHE A 233 11.91 -6.93 1.15
C PHE A 233 13.15 -6.17 1.63
N LYS A 234 14.15 -6.03 0.73
CA LYS A 234 15.46 -5.46 1.04
C LYS A 234 15.80 -4.34 0.08
N ILE A 235 16.12 -3.16 0.61
CA ILE A 235 16.71 -2.06 -0.16
C ILE A 235 18.09 -1.76 0.39
N ILE A 236 19.09 -1.73 -0.48
CA ILE A 236 20.43 -1.22 -0.17
C ILE A 236 20.51 0.23 -0.60
N ILE A 237 20.95 1.10 0.29
CA ILE A 237 21.25 2.52 0.00
C ILE A 237 22.69 2.84 0.38
N PRO A 238 23.29 3.95 -0.10
CA PRO A 238 24.59 4.38 0.39
C PRO A 238 24.60 4.50 1.92
N GLY A 239 25.49 3.74 2.58
CA GLY A 239 25.65 3.74 4.04
C GLY A 239 24.73 2.82 4.85
N ALA A 240 23.68 2.22 4.26
CA ALA A 240 22.76 1.37 5.02
C ALA A 240 21.99 0.33 4.18
N ASN A 241 21.44 -0.68 4.86
CA ASN A 241 20.45 -1.61 4.34
C ASN A 241 19.14 -1.46 5.09
N LEU A 242 18.04 -1.44 4.36
CA LEU A 242 16.69 -1.38 4.87
C LEU A 242 16.03 -2.75 4.67
N ALA A 243 15.29 -3.19 5.68
CA ALA A 243 14.47 -4.38 5.62
C ALA A 243 13.21 -4.23 6.49
N ASP A 244 12.17 -4.97 6.15
CA ASP A 244 10.93 -4.99 6.90
C ASP A 244 11.18 -5.54 8.33
N HIS A 245 10.84 -4.75 9.35
CA HIS A 245 10.82 -5.23 10.73
C HIS A 245 9.49 -5.94 11.00
N SER A 246 8.39 -5.25 10.70
CA SER A 246 7.02 -5.75 10.78
C SER A 246 6.45 -6.07 9.39
N PRO A 247 5.41 -6.92 9.27
CA PRO A 247 4.90 -7.35 7.97
C PRO A 247 4.31 -6.19 7.16
N GLY A 248 4.88 -5.96 5.98
CA GLY A 248 4.50 -4.85 5.11
C GLY A 248 5.09 -3.52 5.57
N CYS A 249 5.41 -2.65 4.62
CA CYS A 249 5.99 -1.35 4.88
C CYS A 249 5.67 -0.35 3.77
N GLY A 250 5.75 0.92 4.11
CA GLY A 250 5.44 2.01 3.21
C GLY A 250 6.35 3.15 3.58
N PHE A 251 7.21 3.56 2.65
CA PHE A 251 8.25 4.52 2.97
C PHE A 251 8.66 5.33 1.76
N LYS A 252 9.28 6.48 2.03
CA LYS A 252 9.90 7.33 1.03
C LYS A 252 11.37 7.50 1.37
N ILE A 253 12.22 7.35 0.36
CA ILE A 253 13.65 7.64 0.47
C ILE A 253 13.99 8.75 -0.50
N THR A 254 14.60 9.81 0.02
CA THR A 254 15.24 10.84 -0.80
C THR A 254 16.73 10.75 -0.58
N SER A 255 17.51 10.53 -1.63
CA SER A 255 18.97 10.43 -1.54
C SER A 255 19.65 11.34 -2.54
N ASP A 256 20.64 12.06 -2.03
CA ASP A 256 21.61 12.82 -2.81
C ASP A 256 23.02 12.35 -2.40
N THR A 257 24.04 13.03 -2.88
CA THR A 257 25.46 12.72 -2.72
C THR A 257 25.82 12.58 -1.23
N GLY A 258 26.01 11.34 -0.79
CA GLY A 258 26.46 10.99 0.56
C GLY A 258 25.41 11.10 1.67
N TYR A 259 24.16 11.47 1.35
CA TYR A 259 23.08 11.68 2.32
C TYR A 259 21.76 11.11 1.81
N SER A 260 21.06 10.39 2.68
CA SER A 260 19.70 9.93 2.44
C SER A 260 18.78 10.29 3.61
N LEU A 261 17.55 10.68 3.31
CA LEU A 261 16.46 10.82 4.28
C LEU A 261 15.43 9.73 4.02
N ILE A 262 15.12 8.95 5.04
CA ILE A 262 14.09 7.91 5.04
C ILE A 262 12.90 8.44 5.85
N GLU A 263 11.71 8.42 5.26
CA GLU A 263 10.43 8.79 5.88
C GLU A 263 9.55 7.54 5.93
N GLU A 264 9.26 7.02 7.12
CA GLU A 264 8.40 5.83 7.28
C GLU A 264 6.93 6.23 7.42
N LEU A 265 6.07 5.61 6.62
CA LEU A 265 4.68 6.03 6.44
C LEU A 265 3.66 5.08 7.06
N THR A 266 3.91 3.76 7.07
CA THR A 266 2.84 2.80 7.42
C THR A 266 3.21 1.76 8.48
N SER A 267 4.48 1.40 8.65
CA SER A 267 4.86 0.26 9.50
C SER A 267 6.20 0.52 10.19
N TRP A 268 6.94 -0.54 10.52
CA TRP A 268 8.27 -0.47 11.09
C TRP A 268 9.32 -0.98 10.10
N LEU A 269 10.36 -0.18 9.89
CA LEU A 269 11.56 -0.55 9.17
C LEU A 269 12.72 -0.84 10.10
N LYS A 270 13.55 -1.80 9.70
CA LYS A 270 14.88 -2.00 10.27
C LYS A 270 15.93 -1.44 9.30
N ILE A 271 16.72 -0.48 9.76
CA ILE A 271 17.83 0.14 9.03
C ILE A 271 19.13 -0.33 9.68
N THR A 272 20.05 -0.86 8.90
CA THR A 272 21.33 -1.39 9.40
C THR A 272 22.50 -0.79 8.62
N GLY A 273 23.48 -0.22 9.31
CA GLY A 273 24.61 0.44 8.68
C GLY A 273 25.53 1.09 9.71
N GLY A 274 26.80 1.30 9.37
CA GLY A 274 27.76 1.97 10.26
C GLY A 274 27.87 1.34 11.66
N GLY A 275 27.69 0.01 11.77
CA GLY A 275 27.71 -0.71 13.06
C GLY A 275 26.46 -0.52 13.93
N ARG A 276 25.39 0.08 13.40
CA ARG A 276 24.14 0.38 14.11
C ARG A 276 22.95 -0.34 13.49
N GLU A 277 21.98 -0.65 14.35
CA GLU A 277 20.65 -1.09 13.95
C GLU A 277 19.64 -0.06 14.46
N VAL A 278 18.85 0.49 13.55
CA VAL A 278 17.82 1.49 13.83
C VAL A 278 16.46 0.89 13.45
N TYR A 279 15.52 0.98 14.38
CA TYR A 279 14.13 0.58 14.20
C TYR A 279 13.34 1.87 14.02
N LEU A 280 12.75 2.03 12.85
CA LEU A 280 12.08 3.24 12.40
C LEU A 280 10.57 2.96 12.33
N PRO A 281 9.76 3.47 13.28
CA PRO A 281 8.31 3.34 13.26
C PRO A 281 7.65 4.30 12.27
N SER A 282 6.34 4.11 12.04
CA SER A 282 5.54 5.01 11.23
C SER A 282 5.56 6.45 11.76
N ASN A 283 5.52 7.42 10.85
CA ASN A 283 5.60 8.86 11.12
C ASN A 283 6.94 9.32 11.71
N TYR A 284 8.01 8.55 11.49
CA TYR A 284 9.37 8.94 11.85
C TYR A 284 10.24 9.07 10.62
N ASN A 285 11.25 9.91 10.79
CA ASN A 285 12.29 10.14 9.81
C ASN A 285 13.63 9.64 10.34
N CYS A 286 14.49 9.15 9.46
CA CYS A 286 15.87 8.80 9.78
C CYS A 286 16.80 9.30 8.68
N ALA A 287 17.78 10.12 9.08
CA ALA A 287 18.88 10.52 8.21
C ALA A 287 19.94 9.41 8.15
N VAL A 288 20.50 9.15 6.98
CA VAL A 288 21.59 8.20 6.76
C VAL A 288 22.72 8.93 6.02
N TRP A 289 23.92 8.85 6.56
CA TRP A 289 25.12 9.36 5.91
C TRP A 289 25.94 8.21 5.36
N GLU A 290 26.40 8.30 4.12
CA GLU A 290 27.20 7.22 3.50
C GLU A 290 28.44 6.87 4.32
N SER A 291 29.08 7.87 4.92
CA SER A 291 30.32 7.73 5.69
C SER A 291 30.14 7.14 7.10
N SER A 292 28.94 7.21 7.68
CA SER A 292 28.71 6.87 9.10
C SER A 292 27.47 6.02 9.37
N GLY A 293 26.60 5.80 8.40
CA GLY A 293 25.38 5.01 8.52
C GLY A 293 24.18 5.81 9.06
N PRO A 294 23.14 5.11 9.58
CA PRO A 294 21.90 5.73 10.02
C PRO A 294 22.07 6.51 11.32
N GLY A 295 21.52 7.72 11.38
CA GLY A 295 21.40 8.53 12.58
C GLY A 295 20.30 8.05 13.52
N ILE A 296 19.96 8.86 14.51
CA ILE A 296 18.85 8.58 15.43
C ILE A 296 17.54 8.96 14.73
N PRO A 297 16.53 8.07 14.71
CA PRO A 297 15.24 8.40 14.14
C PRO A 297 14.55 9.45 15.00
N TYR A 298 13.71 10.27 14.39
CA TYR A 298 12.95 11.32 15.08
C TYR A 298 11.53 11.40 14.54
N PHE A 299 10.60 11.76 15.42
CA PHE A 299 9.20 11.94 15.03
C PHE A 299 9.06 13.11 14.05
N VAL A 300 8.18 12.98 13.06
CA VAL A 300 8.03 13.97 11.98
C VAL A 300 7.72 15.39 12.48
N ASN A 301 7.03 15.51 13.63
CA ASN A 301 6.69 16.79 14.26
C ASN A 301 7.57 17.14 15.46
N ALA A 302 8.70 16.45 15.66
CA ALA A 302 9.65 16.82 16.71
C ALA A 302 10.21 18.23 16.48
N SER A 303 10.56 18.92 17.57
CA SER A 303 11.05 20.30 17.48
C SER A 303 12.45 20.35 16.83
N SER A 304 12.75 21.41 16.07
CA SER A 304 14.09 21.60 15.50
C SER A 304 15.20 21.53 16.56
N PRO A 305 15.09 22.16 17.75
CA PRO A 305 16.10 22.04 18.78
C PRO A 305 16.37 20.60 19.24
N PHE A 306 15.32 19.77 19.31
CA PHE A 306 15.44 18.35 19.65
C PHE A 306 16.17 17.57 18.56
N ILE A 307 15.74 17.74 17.29
CA ILE A 307 16.34 17.07 16.14
C ILE A 307 17.82 17.46 16.01
N ASP A 308 18.13 18.75 16.08
CA ASP A 308 19.50 19.27 15.98
C ASP A 308 20.40 18.71 17.08
N ALA A 309 19.89 18.61 18.31
CA ALA A 309 20.62 18.04 19.43
C ALA A 309 20.88 16.53 19.25
N LEU A 310 19.91 15.75 18.78
CA LEU A 310 20.10 14.33 18.47
C LEU A 310 21.17 14.12 17.40
N GLN A 311 21.09 14.87 16.29
CA GLN A 311 22.04 14.77 15.19
C GLN A 311 23.45 15.20 15.64
N SER A 312 23.57 16.30 16.38
CA SER A 312 24.85 16.76 16.94
C SER A 312 25.46 15.71 17.87
N PHE A 313 24.65 15.13 18.77
CA PHE A 313 25.11 14.14 19.73
C PHE A 313 25.76 12.92 19.05
N VAL A 314 25.13 12.45 17.98
CA VAL A 314 25.51 11.22 17.28
C VAL A 314 26.71 11.43 16.35
N PHE A 315 26.78 12.58 15.68
CA PHE A 315 27.80 12.83 14.65
C PHE A 315 28.98 13.68 15.13
N LYS A 316 28.87 14.40 16.26
CA LYS A 316 29.91 15.30 16.78
C LYS A 316 30.48 14.88 18.14
N ARG A 317 30.18 13.65 18.59
CA ARG A 317 30.57 13.12 19.91
C ARG A 317 29.91 13.97 21.02
N GLY A 318 28.68 13.61 21.36
CA GLY A 318 27.78 14.40 22.20
C GLY A 318 28.35 14.88 23.53
N SER A 319 27.80 16.00 24.00
CA SER A 319 28.16 16.62 25.26
C SER A 319 26.96 16.76 26.20
N GLN A 320 27.23 17.20 27.42
CA GLN A 320 26.19 17.55 28.40
C GLN A 320 25.21 18.60 27.85
N THR A 321 25.67 19.49 26.95
CA THR A 321 24.82 20.53 26.34
C THR A 321 23.72 19.91 25.48
N GLU A 322 24.07 18.95 24.62
CA GLU A 322 23.08 18.22 23.82
C GLU A 322 22.11 17.43 24.69
N ILE A 323 22.58 16.77 25.76
CA ILE A 323 21.69 16.06 26.70
C ILE A 323 20.68 17.01 27.33
N SER A 324 21.11 18.19 27.79
CA SER A 324 20.20 19.18 28.38
C SER A 324 19.19 19.72 27.36
N LEU A 325 19.58 19.89 26.09
CA LEU A 325 18.65 20.27 25.02
C LEU A 325 17.65 19.16 24.71
N ILE A 326 18.09 17.90 24.67
CA ILE A 326 17.24 16.72 24.47
C ILE A 326 16.23 16.63 25.60
N GLU A 327 16.67 16.71 26.86
CA GLU A 327 15.82 16.62 28.04
C GLU A 327 14.78 17.76 28.11
N ALA A 328 15.16 18.98 27.71
CA ALA A 328 14.27 20.13 27.70
C ALA A 328 13.21 20.10 26.59
N ASN A 329 13.43 19.34 25.51
CA ASN A 329 12.57 19.34 24.31
C ASN A 329 11.91 17.99 24.02
N ALA A 330 12.28 16.91 24.72
CA ALA A 330 11.71 15.59 24.52
C ALA A 330 10.23 15.53 24.93
N ALA A 331 9.41 14.93 24.07
CA ALA A 331 8.02 14.59 24.33
C ALA A 331 7.82 13.07 24.43
N GLU A 332 6.61 12.63 24.80
CA GLU A 332 6.28 11.21 24.86
C GLU A 332 6.49 10.49 23.51
N TYR A 333 6.16 11.17 22.40
CA TYR A 333 6.40 10.65 21.06
C TYR A 333 7.87 10.53 20.68
N ASP A 334 8.84 10.98 21.49
CA ASP A 334 10.26 10.86 21.19
C ASP A 334 10.91 9.63 21.83
N VAL A 335 10.14 8.76 22.50
CA VAL A 335 10.69 7.64 23.26
C VAL A 335 11.51 6.67 22.40
N VAL A 336 11.13 6.45 21.13
CA VAL A 336 11.92 5.63 20.19
C VAL A 336 13.26 6.29 19.87
N SER A 337 13.27 7.62 19.65
CA SER A 337 14.48 8.41 19.44
C SER A 337 15.42 8.29 20.65
N LEU A 338 14.85 8.39 21.86
CA LEU A 338 15.59 8.28 23.12
C LEU A 338 16.13 6.86 23.36
N TRP A 339 15.36 5.82 23.03
CA TRP A 339 15.79 4.42 23.14
C TRP A 339 16.98 4.11 22.22
N HIS A 340 17.00 4.66 21.00
CA HIS A 340 18.16 4.58 20.12
C HIS A 340 19.34 5.40 20.66
N LEU A 341 19.09 6.61 21.15
CA LEU A 341 20.12 7.46 21.74
C LEU A 341 20.81 6.75 22.90
N PHE A 342 20.04 6.12 23.80
CA PHE A 342 20.50 5.39 24.96
C PHE A 342 21.57 4.33 24.63
N GLN A 343 21.39 3.60 23.53
CA GLN A 343 22.33 2.57 23.07
C GLN A 343 23.62 3.14 22.50
N THR A 344 23.55 4.33 21.92
CA THR A 344 24.72 5.01 21.32
C THR A 344 25.46 5.90 22.30
N ALA A 345 24.83 6.25 23.42
CA ALA A 345 25.37 7.19 24.38
C ALA A 345 26.57 6.62 25.16
N PRO A 346 27.62 7.44 25.39
CA PRO A 346 28.63 7.17 26.40
C PRO A 346 28.02 6.86 27.77
N GLU A 347 28.69 6.01 28.55
CA GLU A 347 28.19 5.51 29.84
C GLU A 347 27.78 6.63 30.81
N GLU A 348 28.51 7.74 30.81
CA GLU A 348 28.25 8.92 31.65
C GLU A 348 26.87 9.57 31.42
N PHE A 349 26.28 9.43 30.21
CA PHE A 349 24.97 10.01 29.88
C PHE A 349 23.83 8.99 29.93
N ARG A 350 24.13 7.69 30.02
CA ARG A 350 23.11 6.64 29.94
C ARG A 350 22.06 6.75 31.04
N LEU A 351 22.47 7.08 32.26
CA LEU A 351 21.51 7.22 33.37
C LEU A 351 20.51 8.36 33.14
N ALA A 352 20.97 9.50 32.60
CA ALA A 352 20.09 10.63 32.30
C ALA A 352 19.07 10.26 31.22
N ILE A 353 19.53 9.60 30.15
CA ILE A 353 18.65 9.16 29.05
C ILE A 353 17.68 8.07 29.54
N PHE A 354 18.16 7.13 30.35
CA PHE A 354 17.31 6.09 30.96
C PHE A 354 16.16 6.69 31.75
N ASN A 355 16.44 7.65 32.63
CA ASN A 355 15.41 8.32 33.43
C ASN A 355 14.40 9.08 32.55
N LEU A 356 14.87 9.63 31.42
CA LEU A 356 14.01 10.32 30.46
C LEU A 356 13.08 9.34 29.73
N ILE A 357 13.57 8.15 29.35
CA ILE A 357 12.73 7.10 28.76
C ILE A 357 11.73 6.60 29.80
N ASP A 358 12.17 6.30 31.02
CA ASP A 358 11.34 5.78 32.14
C ASP A 358 10.14 6.71 32.46
N LYS A 359 10.33 8.03 32.33
CA LYS A 359 9.25 9.02 32.46
C LYS A 359 8.08 8.77 31.49
N PHE A 360 8.36 8.23 30.30
CA PHE A 360 7.36 8.02 29.24
C PHE A 360 6.95 6.56 29.13
N VAL A 361 7.89 5.62 29.21
CA VAL A 361 7.67 4.18 29.12
C VAL A 361 8.55 3.49 30.16
N PRO A 362 7.95 2.90 31.21
CA PRO A 362 8.73 2.24 32.25
C PRO A 362 9.53 1.05 31.69
N PRO A 363 10.64 0.67 32.32
CA PRO A 363 11.39 -0.53 31.99
C PRO A 363 10.52 -1.80 31.96
N PRO A 364 10.85 -2.77 31.08
CA PRO A 364 10.09 -4.01 30.98
C PRO A 364 10.12 -4.80 32.29
N THR A 365 9.02 -5.49 32.59
CA THR A 365 8.88 -6.26 33.83
C THR A 365 9.95 -7.35 33.90
N GLY A 366 10.65 -7.44 35.03
CA GLY A 366 11.71 -8.43 35.25
C GLY A 366 13.10 -7.99 34.76
N SER A 367 13.24 -6.78 34.20
CA SER A 367 14.54 -6.17 33.94
C SER A 367 15.06 -5.42 35.17
N SER A 368 16.38 -5.42 35.36
CA SER A 368 17.03 -4.50 36.30
C SER A 368 17.59 -3.27 35.56
N GLN A 369 17.61 -2.13 36.25
CA GLN A 369 18.23 -0.91 35.74
C GLN A 369 19.70 -1.13 35.36
N GLN A 370 20.43 -1.94 36.14
CA GLN A 370 21.84 -2.24 35.86
C GLN A 370 22.01 -2.99 34.53
N GLU A 371 21.14 -3.96 34.22
CA GLU A 371 21.18 -4.68 32.93
C GLU A 371 20.90 -3.75 31.75
N LEU A 372 19.93 -2.82 31.91
CA LEU A 372 19.61 -1.85 30.87
C LEU A 372 20.75 -0.84 30.66
N LEU A 373 21.34 -0.30 31.73
CA LEU A 373 22.51 0.60 31.64
C LEU A 373 23.74 -0.09 31.03
N ALA A 374 23.87 -1.40 31.24
CA ALA A 374 24.87 -2.26 30.60
C ALA A 374 24.55 -2.61 29.15
N LEU A 375 23.44 -2.09 28.60
CA LEU A 375 22.96 -2.34 27.23
C LEU A 375 22.74 -3.84 26.94
N ASN A 376 22.20 -4.57 27.91
CA ASN A 376 21.79 -5.96 27.68
C ASN A 376 20.78 -6.02 26.53
N LYS A 377 21.15 -6.72 25.45
CA LYS A 377 20.37 -6.75 24.20
C LYS A 377 18.96 -7.32 24.37
N ASP A 378 18.81 -8.37 25.18
CA ASP A 378 17.51 -9.01 25.36
C ASP A 378 16.55 -8.08 26.11
N MET A 379 17.05 -7.40 27.15
CA MET A 379 16.26 -6.41 27.90
C MET A 379 15.93 -5.17 27.07
N LEU A 380 16.88 -4.70 26.25
CA LEU A 380 16.63 -3.60 25.31
C LEU A 380 15.54 -3.96 24.30
N MET A 381 15.58 -5.17 23.72
CA MET A 381 14.56 -5.62 22.77
C MET A 381 13.20 -5.85 23.43
N LEU A 382 13.15 -6.31 24.68
CA LEU A 382 11.89 -6.35 25.45
C LEU A 382 11.34 -4.94 25.66
N TRP A 383 12.19 -3.97 26.00
CA TRP A 383 11.75 -2.59 26.16
C TRP A 383 11.25 -1.99 24.85
N LEU A 384 11.93 -2.26 23.73
CA LEU A 384 11.48 -1.85 22.40
C LEU A 384 10.11 -2.43 22.08
N LYS A 385 9.85 -3.70 22.41
CA LYS A 385 8.52 -4.31 22.23
C LYS A 385 7.44 -3.63 23.07
N ASP A 386 7.76 -3.20 24.29
CA ASP A 386 6.82 -2.46 25.12
C ASP A 386 6.58 -1.03 24.61
N ILE A 387 7.61 -0.41 24.03
CA ILE A 387 7.48 0.85 23.28
C ILE A 387 6.61 0.65 22.04
N GLU A 388 6.85 -0.40 21.25
CA GLU A 388 6.09 -0.75 20.04
C GLU A 388 4.59 -0.81 20.31
N LYS A 389 4.15 -1.38 21.45
CA LYS A 389 2.72 -1.48 21.82
C LYS A 389 2.02 -0.14 22.01
N LYS A 390 2.76 0.97 22.17
CA LYS A 390 2.17 2.31 22.30
C LYS A 390 1.92 3.00 20.96
N TYR A 391 2.48 2.50 19.87
CA TYR A 391 2.39 3.05 18.51
C TYR A 391 1.61 2.10 17.61
#